data_AF-A0A1G5CRK3-F1
#
_entry.id   AF-A0A1G5CRK3-F1
#
_cell.length_a   1.000
_cell.length_b   1.000
_cell.length_c   1.000
_cell.angle_alpha   90.00
_cell.angle_beta   90.00
_cell.angle_gamma   90.00
#
_symmetry.space_group_name_H-M   'P 1'
#
loop_
_entity.id
_entity.type
_entity.pdbx_description
1 polymer ?
#
loop_
_entity_poly.entity_id
_entity_poly.type
_entity_poly.pdbx_seq_one_letter_code
_entity_poly.pdbx_strand_id
1 'polypeptide(L)'
;MNVAIYAKGLLGKKIIDYIHASDSITIVGVVEDSLPFTSDTGLTLAEHFDHYNEGNNISFIELIELYQLGKADAVIVASDNELSDYIIKRLSEHGIHDIALVPSYYVYDYDITDYSFMWVDTSKPRMPYLEYHISFHCNLKCAGCTHFSNIISSPRFGNIDKFRHDLARLQELFWGIGKIRLMGGEPLLNPDLPQFIIAARDSFPDADIRVVSNGLLLREEHSDILDSMRDNAVLFDISMYPPTQNIINNVSKICNEHNVILTVTPDISEFTAGMNLTGMSDPEESYKSCPAGHCTYLCDGYISTCAMPQLIDIYNSKYKAGITPAKSDIIDLYDETLDGYELLNRLKRPMNICRFCDSSRRSYDWFVSPDPVASEWIGKPAERSI
;
A
#
# COMPACT_ATOMS: atom_id res chain seq x y z
N MET A 1 18.40 5.75 -28.13
CA MET A 1 17.42 4.66 -27.88
C MET A 1 16.05 5.18 -28.24
N ASN A 2 15.27 4.43 -29.02
CA ASN A 2 13.92 4.79 -29.42
C ASN A 2 12.93 4.22 -28.39
N VAL A 3 12.04 5.04 -27.84
CA VAL A 3 11.08 4.59 -26.82
C VAL A 3 9.67 4.97 -27.19
N ALA A 4 8.72 4.08 -26.93
CA ALA A 4 7.32 4.43 -26.83
C ALA A 4 6.99 4.74 -25.36
N ILE A 5 6.13 5.71 -25.11
CA ILE A 5 5.77 6.11 -23.75
C ILE A 5 4.28 5.85 -23.53
N TYR A 6 3.97 5.11 -22.48
CA TYR A 6 2.63 5.05 -21.92
C TYR A 6 2.62 5.84 -20.61
N ALA A 7 2.10 7.06 -20.65
CA ALA A 7 2.10 7.91 -19.48
C ALA A 7 0.79 8.69 -19.32
N LYS A 8 0.48 9.09 -18.07
CA LYS A 8 -0.72 9.88 -17.74
C LYS A 8 -0.43 10.94 -16.68
N GLY A 9 -1.18 12.03 -16.76
CA GLY A 9 -1.18 13.13 -15.80
C GLY A 9 0.17 13.86 -15.68
N LEU A 10 0.37 14.48 -14.51
CA LEU A 10 1.56 15.30 -14.24
C LEU A 10 2.87 14.51 -14.33
N LEU A 11 2.89 13.27 -13.85
CA LEU A 11 4.08 12.42 -13.94
C LEU A 11 4.47 12.17 -15.40
N GLY A 12 3.50 11.80 -16.24
CA GLY A 12 3.77 11.59 -17.66
C GLY A 12 4.34 12.83 -18.34
N LYS A 13 3.79 14.01 -18.02
CA LYS A 13 4.32 15.27 -18.52
C LYS A 13 5.79 15.49 -18.10
N LYS A 14 6.11 15.31 -16.82
CA LYS A 14 7.49 15.45 -16.32
C LYS A 14 8.48 14.53 -17.05
N ILE A 15 8.07 13.30 -17.33
CA ILE A 15 8.92 12.31 -18.01
C ILE A 15 9.15 12.66 -19.48
N ILE A 16 8.10 13.12 -20.17
CA ILE A 16 8.27 13.54 -21.56
C ILE A 16 9.14 14.80 -21.64
N ASP A 17 8.92 15.79 -20.78
CA ASP A 17 9.74 17.00 -20.71
C ASP A 17 11.22 16.66 -20.42
N TYR A 18 11.49 15.71 -19.51
CA TYR A 18 12.83 15.21 -19.23
C TYR A 18 13.49 14.57 -20.46
N ILE A 19 12.76 13.71 -21.17
CA ILE A 19 13.29 13.00 -22.35
C ILE A 19 13.54 13.98 -23.49
N HIS A 20 12.68 14.97 -23.72
CA HIS A 20 12.91 16.01 -24.74
C HIS A 20 14.15 16.87 -24.45
N ALA A 21 14.54 17.01 -23.19
CA ALA A 21 15.78 17.68 -22.81
C ALA A 21 17.03 16.79 -22.98
N SER A 22 16.86 15.51 -23.29
CA SER A 22 17.93 14.53 -23.45
C SER A 22 18.23 14.23 -24.92
N ASP A 23 19.51 14.19 -25.28
CA ASP A 23 19.95 13.83 -26.64
C ASP A 23 20.06 12.30 -26.85
N SER A 24 19.91 11.48 -25.79
CA SER A 24 20.16 10.03 -25.84
C SER A 24 18.91 9.18 -26.10
N ILE A 25 17.72 9.74 -25.91
CA ILE A 25 16.44 9.04 -26.01
C ILE A 25 15.52 9.76 -27.01
N THR A 26 14.94 9.01 -27.94
CA THR A 26 14.01 9.53 -28.94
C THR A 26 12.62 8.95 -28.69
N ILE A 27 11.62 9.81 -28.51
CA ILE A 27 10.22 9.38 -28.38
C ILE A 27 9.67 9.07 -29.77
N VAL A 28 9.28 7.81 -30.01
CA VAL A 28 8.68 7.39 -31.28
C VAL A 28 7.15 7.35 -31.24
N GLY A 29 6.56 7.48 -30.05
CA GLY A 29 5.13 7.73 -29.88
C GLY A 29 4.71 7.75 -28.41
N VAL A 30 3.66 8.51 -28.12
CA VAL A 30 3.06 8.63 -26.79
C VAL A 30 1.64 8.09 -26.83
N VAL A 31 1.34 7.12 -25.96
CA VAL A 31 0.02 6.50 -25.93
C VAL A 31 -1.00 7.43 -25.33
N GLU A 32 -2.02 7.74 -26.13
CA GLU A 32 -3.14 8.57 -25.75
C GLU A 32 -4.44 7.81 -25.98
N ASP A 33 -4.77 6.90 -25.07
CA ASP A 33 -6.04 6.17 -25.09
C ASP A 33 -6.92 6.51 -23.88
N SER A 34 -8.23 6.47 -24.11
CA SER A 34 -9.24 6.48 -23.05
C SER A 34 -9.51 5.04 -22.64
N LEU A 35 -8.56 4.42 -21.92
CA LEU A 35 -8.86 3.12 -21.33
C LEU A 35 -10.01 3.28 -20.32
N PRO A 36 -11.04 2.43 -20.37
CA PRO A 36 -11.96 2.28 -19.26
C PRO A 36 -11.21 1.57 -18.13
N PHE A 37 -10.41 2.31 -17.36
CA PHE A 37 -9.80 1.81 -16.15
C PHE A 37 -10.72 2.07 -14.97
N THR A 38 -11.31 1.00 -14.45
CA THR A 38 -11.94 0.97 -13.12
C THR A 38 -10.94 0.32 -12.18
N SER A 39 -10.43 1.08 -11.20
CA SER A 39 -9.62 0.52 -10.12
C SER A 39 -10.37 -0.59 -9.38
N ASP A 40 -9.63 -1.47 -8.71
CA ASP A 40 -10.19 -2.46 -7.78
C ASP A 40 -10.93 -1.78 -6.61
N THR A 41 -10.70 -0.48 -6.37
CA THR A 41 -11.43 0.34 -5.38
C THR A 41 -12.76 0.89 -5.90
N GLY A 42 -13.14 0.61 -7.15
CA GLY A 42 -14.36 1.12 -7.77
C GLY A 42 -14.30 2.60 -8.17
N LEU A 43 -13.15 3.26 -7.96
CA LEU A 43 -12.88 4.59 -8.53
C LEU A 43 -12.53 4.40 -10.01
N THR A 44 -13.45 4.74 -10.89
CA THR A 44 -13.07 5.17 -12.24
C THR A 44 -12.16 6.39 -12.09
N LEU A 45 -10.94 6.32 -12.65
CA LEU A 45 -10.18 7.53 -12.98
C LEU A 45 -10.91 8.25 -14.12
N ALA A 46 -12.08 8.79 -13.79
CA ALA A 46 -12.73 9.78 -14.62
C ALA A 46 -11.98 11.09 -14.40
N GLU A 47 -11.58 11.71 -15.51
CA GLU A 47 -11.24 13.12 -15.59
C GLU A 47 -9.87 13.48 -15.03
N HIS A 48 -8.83 13.35 -15.85
CA HIS A 48 -7.89 14.44 -16.20
C HIS A 48 -7.02 13.90 -17.34
N PHE A 49 -7.62 13.80 -18.54
CA PHE A 49 -6.85 13.63 -19.76
C PHE A 49 -6.17 14.95 -20.07
N ASP A 50 -4.96 15.14 -19.55
CA ASP A 50 -4.07 16.12 -20.16
C ASP A 50 -3.72 15.59 -21.54
N HIS A 51 -4.31 16.22 -22.56
CA HIS A 51 -3.93 15.96 -23.94
C HIS A 51 -2.48 16.40 -24.13
N TYR A 52 -1.57 15.45 -24.34
CA TYR A 52 -0.20 15.75 -24.72
C TYR A 52 -0.23 16.22 -26.17
N ASN A 53 -0.10 17.53 -26.42
CA ASN A 53 -0.04 18.09 -27.77
C ASN A 53 1.35 17.86 -28.39
N GLU A 54 1.74 16.59 -28.57
CA GLU A 54 3.10 16.21 -28.97
C GLU A 54 3.24 15.79 -30.44
N GLY A 55 2.14 15.79 -31.20
CA GLY A 55 2.17 15.53 -32.65
C GLY A 55 2.42 14.06 -33.05
N ASN A 56 2.80 13.19 -32.10
CA ASN A 56 3.02 11.75 -32.28
C ASN A 56 2.17 10.91 -31.29
N ASN A 57 0.90 11.28 -31.14
CA ASN A 57 -0.02 10.54 -30.28
C ASN A 57 -0.42 9.24 -31.00
N ILE A 58 -0.30 8.12 -30.30
CA ILE A 58 -0.56 6.78 -30.82
C ILE A 58 -1.54 6.03 -29.92
N SER A 59 -2.22 5.04 -30.47
CA SER A 59 -3.01 4.06 -29.72
C SER A 59 -2.11 2.98 -29.10
N PHE A 60 -2.66 2.23 -28.13
CA PHE A 60 -1.98 1.06 -27.56
C PHE A 60 -1.63 0.00 -28.63
N ILE A 61 -2.47 -0.15 -29.66
CA ILE A 61 -2.22 -1.10 -30.77
C ILE A 61 -1.02 -0.62 -31.59
N GLU A 62 -0.96 0.67 -31.93
CA GLU A 62 0.18 1.24 -32.66
C GLU A 62 1.47 1.15 -31.84
N LEU A 63 1.42 1.27 -30.52
CA LEU A 63 2.59 1.02 -29.66
C LEU A 63 3.11 -0.40 -29.84
N ILE A 64 2.22 -1.40 -29.83
CA ILE A 64 2.60 -2.80 -30.04
C ILE A 64 3.26 -2.98 -31.41
N GLU A 65 2.67 -2.39 -32.45
CA GLU A 65 3.21 -2.45 -33.81
C GLU A 65 4.61 -1.80 -33.90
N LEU A 66 4.82 -0.64 -33.28
CA LEU A 66 6.12 0.03 -33.24
C LEU A 66 7.20 -0.85 -32.60
N TYR A 67 6.88 -1.51 -31.48
CA TYR A 67 7.81 -2.40 -30.80
C TYR A 67 8.09 -3.67 -31.62
N GLN A 68 7.06 -4.33 -32.14
CA GLN A 68 7.21 -5.55 -32.95
C GLN A 68 7.95 -5.33 -34.27
N LEU A 69 7.86 -4.13 -34.85
CA LEU A 69 8.61 -3.73 -36.03
C LEU A 69 10.05 -3.28 -35.72
N GLY A 70 10.48 -3.30 -34.45
CA GLY A 70 11.80 -2.83 -34.01
C GLY A 70 12.00 -1.32 -34.15
N LYS A 71 10.91 -0.54 -34.17
CA LYS A 71 10.95 0.93 -34.19
C LYS A 71 11.02 1.53 -32.79
N ALA A 72 10.50 0.83 -31.79
CA ALA A 72 10.70 1.14 -30.38
C ALA A 72 11.57 0.05 -29.76
N ASP A 73 12.64 0.46 -29.08
CA ASP A 73 13.56 -0.42 -28.35
C ASP A 73 12.99 -0.83 -26.99
N ALA A 74 12.15 0.03 -26.37
CA ALA A 74 11.50 -0.23 -25.09
C ALA A 74 10.21 0.60 -24.92
N VAL A 75 9.46 0.28 -23.86
CA VAL A 75 8.28 1.03 -23.43
C VAL A 75 8.51 1.62 -22.04
N ILE A 76 8.29 2.93 -21.91
CA ILE A 76 8.31 3.62 -20.61
C ILE A 76 6.87 3.73 -20.09
N VAL A 77 6.64 3.29 -18.86
CA VAL A 77 5.36 3.40 -18.16
C VAL A 77 5.49 4.43 -17.04
N ALA A 78 4.70 5.50 -17.07
CA ALA A 78 4.76 6.58 -16.09
C ALA A 78 3.35 7.07 -15.70
N SER A 79 2.79 6.47 -14.66
CA SER A 79 1.43 6.74 -14.19
C SER A 79 1.27 6.46 -12.69
N ASP A 80 0.04 6.49 -12.16
CA ASP A 80 -0.23 5.95 -10.83
C ASP A 80 0.04 4.44 -10.77
N ASN A 81 0.17 3.89 -9.56
CA ASN A 81 0.58 2.51 -9.38
C ASN A 81 -0.39 1.50 -9.99
N GLU A 82 -1.70 1.69 -9.83
CA GLU A 82 -2.67 0.69 -10.27
C GLU A 82 -2.78 0.67 -11.79
N LEU A 83 -2.79 1.84 -12.43
CA LEU A 83 -2.77 1.94 -13.88
C LEU A 83 -1.44 1.40 -14.45
N SER A 84 -0.30 1.70 -13.80
CA SER A 84 1.00 1.15 -14.20
C SER A 84 1.01 -0.38 -14.16
N ASP A 85 0.49 -1.00 -13.10
CA ASP A 85 0.38 -2.46 -12.98
C ASP A 85 -0.47 -3.06 -14.09
N TYR A 86 -1.60 -2.42 -14.41
CA TYR A 86 -2.47 -2.83 -15.50
C TYR A 86 -1.76 -2.76 -16.86
N ILE A 87 -1.06 -1.66 -17.15
CA ILE A 87 -0.35 -1.45 -18.42
C ILE A 87 0.78 -2.47 -18.56
N ILE A 88 1.63 -2.62 -17.54
CA ILE A 88 2.76 -3.56 -17.54
C ILE A 88 2.28 -4.98 -17.82
N LYS A 89 1.21 -5.40 -17.15
CA LYS A 89 0.59 -6.71 -17.40
C LYS A 89 0.16 -6.86 -18.86
N ARG A 90 -0.53 -5.87 -19.42
CA ARG A 90 -0.98 -5.91 -20.82
C ARG A 90 0.18 -5.93 -21.81
N LEU A 91 1.21 -5.12 -21.59
CA LEU A 91 2.42 -5.12 -22.43
C LEU A 91 3.07 -6.51 -22.44
N SER A 92 3.26 -7.11 -21.25
CA SER A 92 3.82 -8.46 -21.12
C SER A 92 2.96 -9.53 -21.79
N GLU A 93 1.62 -9.44 -21.71
CA GLU A 93 0.70 -10.36 -22.39
C GLU A 93 0.79 -10.28 -23.93
N HIS A 94 1.29 -9.16 -24.46
CA HIS A 94 1.51 -8.95 -25.90
C HIS A 94 2.99 -9.17 -26.31
N GLY A 95 3.81 -9.74 -25.42
CA GLY A 95 5.21 -10.10 -25.71
C GLY A 95 6.20 -8.94 -25.64
N ILE A 96 5.81 -7.83 -25.02
CA ILE A 96 6.69 -6.69 -24.78
C ILE A 96 7.31 -6.86 -23.39
N HIS A 97 8.63 -6.99 -23.33
CA HIS A 97 9.35 -7.28 -22.08
C HIS A 97 10.41 -6.21 -21.73
N ASP A 98 10.83 -5.39 -22.69
CA ASP A 98 11.69 -4.23 -22.45
C ASP A 98 10.83 -3.07 -21.92
N ILE A 99 10.48 -3.15 -20.63
CA ILE A 99 9.61 -2.18 -19.96
C ILE A 99 10.38 -1.46 -18.85
N ALA A 100 10.35 -0.13 -18.85
CA ALA A 100 10.85 0.70 -17.76
C ALA A 100 9.67 1.38 -17.05
N LEU A 101 9.52 1.16 -15.75
CA LEU A 101 8.58 1.86 -14.87
C LEU A 101 9.24 3.12 -14.30
N VAL A 102 8.49 4.23 -14.31
CA VAL A 102 8.80 5.40 -13.50
C VAL A 102 7.91 5.37 -12.25
N PRO A 103 8.49 5.29 -11.04
CA PRO A 103 7.71 5.22 -9.80
C PRO A 103 6.77 6.42 -9.60
N SER A 104 5.56 6.16 -9.09
CA SER A 104 4.49 7.17 -9.04
C SER A 104 4.81 8.38 -8.15
N TYR A 105 5.66 8.21 -7.13
CA TYR A 105 6.05 9.30 -6.22
C TYR A 105 6.87 10.41 -6.91
N TYR A 106 7.43 10.16 -8.10
CA TYR A 106 8.07 11.20 -8.91
C TYR A 106 7.08 12.25 -9.46
N VAL A 107 5.77 12.06 -9.27
CA VAL A 107 4.77 13.10 -9.54
C VAL A 107 4.98 14.34 -8.67
N TYR A 108 5.58 14.15 -7.49
CA TYR A 108 5.92 15.22 -6.57
C TYR A 108 7.24 15.90 -6.96
N ASP A 109 7.70 16.86 -6.15
CA ASP A 109 8.89 17.68 -6.44
C ASP A 109 10.22 16.95 -6.17
N TYR A 110 10.37 15.79 -6.82
CA TYR A 110 11.60 15.04 -6.92
C TYR A 110 12.17 15.17 -8.32
N ASP A 111 13.50 15.30 -8.41
CA ASP A 111 14.23 15.37 -9.66
C ASP A 111 14.13 14.04 -10.42
N ILE A 112 13.78 14.13 -11.70
CA ILE A 112 13.89 13.00 -12.62
C ILE A 112 15.35 12.89 -13.04
N THR A 113 15.90 11.68 -12.94
CA THR A 113 17.25 11.35 -13.41
C THR A 113 17.20 10.03 -14.18
N ASP A 114 18.33 9.61 -14.75
CA ASP A 114 18.42 8.31 -15.42
C ASP A 114 18.12 7.14 -14.45
N TYR A 115 18.32 7.32 -13.15
CA TYR A 115 17.99 6.32 -12.13
C TYR A 115 16.49 6.21 -11.82
N SER A 116 15.67 7.15 -12.31
CA SER A 116 14.22 7.13 -12.13
C SER A 116 13.51 6.09 -13.00
N PHE A 117 14.20 5.51 -13.99
CA PHE A 117 13.67 4.51 -14.92
C PHE A 117 14.05 3.11 -14.47
N MET A 118 13.09 2.37 -13.92
CA MET A 118 13.29 1.04 -13.36
C MET A 118 12.86 -0.05 -14.33
N TRP A 119 13.81 -0.88 -14.75
CA TRP A 119 13.51 -2.03 -15.61
C TRP A 119 12.69 -3.09 -14.86
N VAL A 120 11.61 -3.53 -15.49
CA VAL A 120 10.67 -4.50 -14.93
C VAL A 120 11.11 -5.92 -15.28
N ASP A 121 11.22 -6.80 -14.27
CA ASP A 121 11.36 -8.24 -14.49
C ASP A 121 9.97 -8.86 -14.68
N THR A 122 9.55 -8.98 -15.94
CA THR A 122 8.23 -9.54 -16.29
C THR A 122 8.10 -11.04 -16.00
N SER A 123 9.17 -11.72 -15.55
CA SER A 123 9.10 -13.12 -15.11
C SER A 123 8.57 -13.30 -13.69
N LYS A 124 8.49 -12.21 -12.93
CA LYS A 124 7.93 -12.17 -11.57
C LYS A 124 6.66 -11.32 -11.55
N PRO A 125 5.81 -11.46 -10.53
CA PRO A 125 4.74 -10.50 -10.30
C PRO A 125 5.22 -9.27 -9.51
N ARG A 126 4.38 -8.23 -9.50
CA ARG A 126 4.45 -7.11 -8.55
C ARG A 126 3.48 -7.34 -7.41
N MET A 127 3.89 -7.07 -6.17
CA MET A 127 2.93 -7.06 -5.06
C MET A 127 2.18 -5.72 -5.02
N PRO A 128 0.83 -5.68 -5.11
CA PRO A 128 0.14 -4.38 -5.18
C PRO A 128 0.25 -3.55 -3.90
N TYR A 129 0.23 -4.21 -2.74
CA TYR A 129 0.10 -3.55 -1.45
C TYR A 129 0.69 -4.42 -0.33
N LEU A 130 1.36 -3.80 0.62
CA LEU A 130 1.96 -4.43 1.80
C LEU A 130 1.87 -3.51 3.02
N GLU A 131 1.44 -4.04 4.16
CA GLU A 131 1.50 -3.40 5.47
C GLU A 131 2.51 -4.09 6.38
N TYR A 132 3.27 -3.31 7.12
CA TYR A 132 4.15 -3.80 8.17
C TYR A 132 3.96 -3.01 9.47
N HIS A 133 3.87 -3.70 10.60
CA HIS A 133 3.80 -3.07 11.91
C HIS A 133 5.17 -2.71 12.45
N ILE A 134 5.51 -1.43 12.36
CA ILE A 134 6.69 -0.87 13.02
C ILE A 134 6.43 -0.57 14.50
N SER A 135 5.18 -0.43 14.92
CA SER A 135 4.80 -0.32 16.34
C SER A 135 3.51 -1.08 16.60
N PHE A 136 3.43 -1.83 17.70
CA PHE A 136 2.21 -2.56 18.08
C PHE A 136 1.35 -1.82 19.11
N HIS A 137 1.85 -0.73 19.68
CA HIS A 137 1.15 0.06 20.69
C HIS A 137 0.94 1.50 20.20
N CYS A 138 -0.06 2.16 20.76
CA CYS A 138 -0.49 3.49 20.32
C CYS A 138 -0.69 4.40 21.53
N ASN A 139 -0.42 5.70 21.34
CA ASN A 139 -0.80 6.76 22.26
C ASN A 139 -2.32 6.97 22.30
N LEU A 140 -3.02 6.67 21.21
CA LEU A 140 -4.49 6.65 21.17
C LEU A 140 -5.04 5.29 21.61
N LYS A 141 -6.17 5.35 22.31
CA LYS A 141 -6.94 4.18 22.73
C LYS A 141 -8.29 4.12 22.02
N CYS A 142 -8.30 4.25 20.70
CA CYS A 142 -9.53 4.17 19.89
C CYS A 142 -10.28 2.88 20.23
N ALA A 143 -11.56 2.99 20.61
CA ALA A 143 -12.41 1.84 20.90
C ALA A 143 -12.51 0.94 19.68
N GLY A 144 -12.38 -0.38 19.86
CA GLY A 144 -12.51 -1.34 18.75
C GLY A 144 -11.45 -1.21 17.64
N CYS A 145 -10.25 -0.70 17.94
CA CYS A 145 -9.13 -0.64 16.99
C CYS A 145 -8.90 -2.00 16.29
N THR A 146 -8.98 -2.04 14.96
CA THR A 146 -8.90 -3.27 14.15
C THR A 146 -7.54 -3.97 14.22
N HIS A 147 -6.49 -3.25 14.62
CA HIS A 147 -5.15 -3.79 14.85
C HIS A 147 -4.88 -4.14 16.32
N PHE A 148 -5.88 -3.98 17.20
CA PHE A 148 -5.80 -4.26 18.64
C PHE A 148 -4.75 -3.44 19.42
N SER A 149 -4.20 -2.38 18.83
CA SER A 149 -3.13 -1.56 19.44
C SER A 149 -3.57 -0.82 20.70
N ASN A 150 -4.87 -0.57 20.87
CA ASN A 150 -5.45 0.00 22.10
C ASN A 150 -5.35 -0.97 23.30
N ILE A 151 -5.23 -2.29 23.07
CA ILE A 151 -5.06 -3.30 24.13
C ILE A 151 -3.63 -3.32 24.68
N ILE A 152 -2.63 -3.04 23.84
CA ILE A 152 -1.22 -3.13 24.23
C ILE A 152 -0.85 -1.91 25.08
N SER A 153 -0.38 -2.15 26.30
CA SER A 153 -0.02 -1.11 27.28
C SER A 153 1.48 -0.89 27.42
N SER A 154 2.30 -1.89 27.15
CA SER A 154 3.76 -1.78 27.19
C SER A 154 4.33 -1.50 25.80
N PRO A 155 5.45 -0.77 25.70
CA PRO A 155 6.15 -0.58 24.44
C PRO A 155 6.44 -1.92 23.75
N ARG A 156 6.03 -2.01 22.49
CA ARG A 156 6.27 -3.15 21.61
C ARG A 156 6.43 -2.62 20.19
N PHE A 157 7.57 -2.92 19.58
CA PHE A 157 7.98 -2.43 18.27
C PHE A 157 8.22 -3.58 17.31
N GLY A 158 8.16 -3.28 16.01
CA GLY A 158 8.67 -4.17 14.96
C GLY A 158 10.19 -4.35 15.09
N ASN A 159 10.72 -5.44 14.56
CA ASN A 159 12.15 -5.72 14.59
C ASN A 159 12.78 -5.40 13.24
N ILE A 160 13.72 -4.46 13.21
CA ILE A 160 14.33 -3.98 11.96
C ILE A 160 15.10 -5.08 11.21
N ASP A 161 15.79 -5.98 11.93
CA ASP A 161 16.58 -7.03 11.28
C ASP A 161 15.67 -8.08 10.64
N LYS A 162 14.57 -8.45 11.30
CA LYS A 162 13.54 -9.31 10.70
C LYS A 162 12.91 -8.64 9.49
N PHE A 163 12.59 -7.35 9.58
CA PHE A 163 12.04 -6.63 8.43
C PHE A 163 12.99 -6.63 7.24
N ARG A 164 14.30 -6.38 7.45
CA ARG A 164 15.31 -6.49 6.38
C ARG A 164 15.36 -7.88 5.75
N HIS A 165 15.29 -8.94 6.56
CA HIS A 165 15.25 -10.32 6.04
C HIS A 165 13.96 -10.60 5.27
N ASP A 166 12.81 -10.13 5.76
CA ASP A 166 11.52 -10.30 5.09
C ASP A 166 11.52 -9.56 3.74
N LEU A 167 12.08 -8.34 3.67
CA LEU A 167 12.23 -7.57 2.43
C LEU A 167 13.16 -8.29 1.43
N ALA A 168 14.29 -8.82 1.89
CA ALA A 168 15.21 -9.58 1.03
C ALA A 168 14.50 -10.80 0.42
N ARG A 169 13.70 -11.53 1.22
CA ARG A 169 12.91 -12.65 0.71
C ARG A 169 11.83 -12.20 -0.26
N LEU A 170 11.20 -11.04 -0.04
CA LEU A 170 10.24 -10.49 -0.99
C LEU A 170 10.87 -10.11 -2.34
N GLN A 171 12.12 -9.62 -2.37
CA GLN A 171 12.83 -9.31 -3.63
C GLN A 171 13.11 -10.55 -4.48
N GLU A 172 13.20 -11.72 -3.85
CA GLU A 172 13.31 -12.98 -4.59
C GLU A 172 11.98 -13.32 -5.29
N LEU A 173 10.86 -13.04 -4.63
CA LEU A 173 9.50 -13.41 -5.07
C LEU A 173 8.84 -12.39 -6.01
N PHE A 174 9.19 -11.12 -5.89
CA PHE A 174 8.54 -10.01 -6.58
C PHE A 174 9.57 -9.11 -7.26
N TRP A 175 9.24 -8.57 -8.43
CA TRP A 175 10.11 -7.55 -9.04
C TRP A 175 9.93 -6.17 -8.40
N GLY A 176 8.81 -5.94 -7.71
CA GLY A 176 8.47 -4.65 -7.11
C GLY A 176 7.26 -4.75 -6.18
N ILE A 177 6.99 -3.66 -5.46
CA ILE A 177 5.81 -3.50 -4.61
C ILE A 177 5.15 -2.16 -4.93
N GLY A 178 3.85 -2.17 -5.27
CA GLY A 178 3.09 -0.95 -5.56
C GLY A 178 3.08 0.03 -4.39
N LYS A 179 2.61 -0.42 -3.22
CA LYS A 179 2.52 0.42 -2.02
C LYS A 179 2.98 -0.31 -0.78
N ILE A 180 3.80 0.35 0.03
CA ILE A 180 4.24 -0.15 1.35
C ILE A 180 3.75 0.84 2.41
N ARG A 181 2.97 0.35 3.37
CA ARG A 181 2.55 1.13 4.54
C ARG A 181 3.31 0.65 5.78
N LEU A 182 4.20 1.51 6.24
CA LEU A 182 4.85 1.42 7.54
C LEU A 182 3.86 1.97 8.57
N MET A 183 3.20 1.06 9.29
CA MET A 183 2.09 1.42 10.16
C MET A 183 2.13 0.64 11.48
N GLY A 184 1.02 0.58 12.21
CA GLY A 184 1.06 0.07 13.57
C GLY A 184 -0.05 0.55 14.47
N GLY A 185 0.22 0.54 15.77
CA GLY A 185 -0.40 1.44 16.71
C GLY A 185 -0.04 2.89 16.40
N GLU A 186 1.15 3.35 16.77
CA GLU A 186 1.66 4.66 16.35
C GLU A 186 3.13 4.56 15.94
N PRO A 187 3.45 4.72 14.64
CA PRO A 187 4.81 4.78 14.11
C PRO A 187 5.76 5.75 14.80
N LEU A 188 5.31 6.96 15.14
CA LEU A 188 6.16 8.00 15.72
C LEU A 188 6.66 7.65 17.13
N LEU A 189 6.17 6.57 17.74
CA LEU A 189 6.72 6.02 18.98
C LEU A 189 7.98 5.19 18.78
N ASN A 190 8.25 4.71 17.55
CA ASN A 190 9.37 3.82 17.28
C ASN A 190 10.65 4.63 16.96
N PRO A 191 11.69 4.58 17.81
CA PRO A 191 12.95 5.30 17.54
C PRO A 191 13.68 4.79 16.30
N ASP A 192 13.43 3.55 15.88
CA ASP A 192 14.07 2.95 14.71
C ASP A 192 13.31 3.24 13.39
N LEU A 193 12.24 4.05 13.40
CA LEU A 193 11.46 4.39 12.21
C LEU A 193 12.33 4.81 10.99
N PRO A 194 13.37 5.66 11.12
CA PRO A 194 14.25 5.99 10.01
C PRO A 194 14.90 4.74 9.36
N GLN A 195 15.25 3.73 10.15
CA GLN A 195 15.84 2.50 9.62
C GLN A 195 14.84 1.68 8.80
N PHE A 196 13.57 1.64 9.20
CA PHE A 196 12.51 0.97 8.44
C PHE A 196 12.24 1.69 7.10
N ILE A 197 12.26 3.02 7.12
CA ILE A 197 12.13 3.85 5.91
C ILE A 197 13.24 3.52 4.91
N ILE A 198 14.50 3.57 5.35
CA ILE A 198 15.66 3.29 4.52
C ILE A 198 15.60 1.87 3.98
N ALA A 199 15.36 0.87 4.85
CA ALA A 199 15.29 -0.53 4.44
C ALA A 199 14.21 -0.78 3.37
N ALA A 200 13.02 -0.19 3.54
CA ALA A 200 11.93 -0.31 2.57
C ALA A 200 12.29 0.34 1.21
N ARG A 201 12.87 1.54 1.22
CA ARG A 201 13.26 2.25 -0.01
C ARG A 201 14.40 1.55 -0.75
N ASP A 202 15.43 1.11 -0.03
CA ASP A 202 16.56 0.37 -0.61
C ASP A 202 16.11 -0.95 -1.25
N SER A 203 15.13 -1.62 -0.65
CA SER A 203 14.64 -2.92 -1.13
C SER A 203 13.67 -2.78 -2.30
N PHE A 204 12.79 -1.78 -2.26
CA PHE A 204 11.75 -1.55 -3.25
C PHE A 204 11.74 -0.09 -3.71
N PRO A 205 12.66 0.30 -4.61
CA PRO A 205 12.74 1.66 -5.12
C PRO A 205 11.51 2.06 -5.95
N ASP A 206 10.70 1.11 -6.43
CA ASP A 206 9.45 1.39 -7.15
C ASP A 206 8.29 1.77 -6.23
N ALA A 207 8.38 1.45 -4.95
CA ALA A 207 7.23 1.50 -4.06
C ALA A 207 6.81 2.92 -3.69
N ASP A 208 5.50 3.12 -3.62
CA ASP A 208 4.89 4.22 -2.90
C ASP A 208 4.91 3.90 -1.40
N ILE A 209 5.89 4.46 -0.68
CA ILE A 209 6.11 4.16 0.74
C ILE A 209 5.42 5.24 1.59
N ARG A 210 4.59 4.79 2.54
CA ARG A 210 3.80 5.64 3.42
C ARG A 210 4.03 5.30 4.88
N VAL A 211 4.20 6.31 5.72
CA VAL A 211 4.07 6.19 7.18
C VAL A 211 2.63 6.54 7.57
N VAL A 212 1.90 5.61 8.17
CA VAL A 212 0.50 5.83 8.58
C VAL A 212 0.45 6.22 10.06
N SER A 213 0.07 7.46 10.35
CA SER A 213 0.12 8.01 11.72
C SER A 213 -1.20 8.68 12.10
N ASN A 214 -1.48 8.76 13.42
CA ASN A 214 -2.55 9.62 13.92
C ASN A 214 -2.14 11.11 13.99
N GLY A 215 -0.86 11.41 13.79
CA GLY A 215 -0.30 12.77 13.75
C GLY A 215 -0.15 13.45 15.10
N LEU A 216 -0.70 12.91 16.19
CA LEU A 216 -0.75 13.58 17.49
C LEU A 216 0.61 13.75 18.16
N LEU A 217 1.59 12.93 17.78
CA LEU A 217 2.94 12.97 18.32
C LEU A 217 3.90 13.80 17.46
N LEU A 218 3.51 14.23 16.25
CA LEU A 218 4.43 14.95 15.37
C LEU A 218 4.77 16.33 15.96
N ARG A 219 6.06 16.59 16.11
CA ARG A 219 6.66 17.80 16.68
C ARG A 219 7.96 18.12 15.92
N GLU A 220 8.43 19.37 16.01
CA GLU A 220 9.69 19.84 15.40
C GLU A 220 10.91 18.96 15.75
N GLU A 221 10.93 18.36 16.94
CA GLU A 221 12.01 17.46 17.40
C GLU A 221 12.11 16.14 16.62
N HIS A 222 11.15 15.84 15.74
CA HIS A 222 11.21 14.68 14.84
C HIS A 222 11.90 14.98 13.51
N SER A 223 12.76 16.01 13.46
CA SER A 223 13.51 16.41 12.26
C SER A 223 14.22 15.24 11.60
N ASP A 224 14.84 14.35 12.38
CA ASP A 224 15.58 13.19 11.85
C ASP A 224 14.67 12.21 11.11
N ILE A 225 13.44 12.01 11.59
CA ILE A 225 12.44 11.17 10.90
C ILE A 225 11.97 11.87 9.62
N LEU A 226 11.69 13.17 9.69
CA LEU A 226 11.21 13.95 8.55
C LEU A 226 12.27 14.06 7.45
N ASP A 227 13.53 14.27 7.82
CA ASP A 227 14.66 14.27 6.90
C ASP A 227 14.82 12.88 6.26
N SER A 228 14.76 11.81 7.05
CA SER A 228 14.77 10.45 6.52
C SER A 228 13.62 10.20 5.54
N MET A 229 12.42 10.71 5.81
CA MET A 229 11.28 10.59 4.91
C MET A 229 11.48 11.35 3.61
N ARG A 230 11.90 12.62 3.68
CA ARG A 230 12.20 13.45 2.50
C ARG A 230 13.25 12.77 1.61
N ASP A 231 14.37 12.38 2.20
CA ASP A 231 15.53 11.86 1.48
C ASP A 231 15.25 10.48 0.84
N ASN A 232 14.24 9.76 1.34
CA ASN A 232 13.82 8.45 0.81
C ASN A 232 12.47 8.51 0.06
N ALA A 233 11.98 9.70 -0.28
CA ALA A 233 10.69 9.90 -0.94
C ALA A 233 9.54 9.11 -0.27
N VAL A 234 9.45 9.20 1.06
CA VAL A 234 8.39 8.59 1.87
C VAL A 234 7.41 9.66 2.30
N LEU A 235 6.13 9.33 2.21
CA LEU A 235 5.05 10.26 2.51
C LEU A 235 4.33 9.89 3.81
N PHE A 236 3.62 10.84 4.40
CA PHE A 236 2.67 10.55 5.48
C PHE A 236 1.29 10.24 4.94
N ASP A 237 0.62 9.27 5.57
CA ASP A 237 -0.83 9.12 5.54
C ASP A 237 -1.37 9.42 6.95
N ILE A 238 -1.97 10.59 7.13
CA ILE A 238 -2.51 11.04 8.43
C ILE A 238 -3.97 10.62 8.56
N SER A 239 -4.26 9.82 9.59
CA SER A 239 -5.62 9.44 9.95
C SER A 239 -6.34 10.59 10.66
N MET A 240 -7.40 11.11 10.04
CA MET A 240 -8.16 12.26 10.54
C MET A 240 -9.15 11.86 11.64
N TYR A 241 -8.62 11.44 12.80
CA TYR A 241 -9.43 11.21 13.99
C TYR A 241 -9.89 12.54 14.62
N PRO A 242 -10.96 12.55 15.43
CA PRO A 242 -11.44 13.77 16.09
C PRO A 242 -10.37 14.60 16.83
N PRO A 243 -9.41 14.03 17.59
CA PRO A 243 -8.34 14.83 18.19
C PRO A 243 -7.36 15.40 17.13
N THR A 244 -7.17 14.70 16.01
CA THR A 244 -6.26 15.11 14.93
C THR A 244 -6.75 16.34 14.18
N GLN A 245 -8.08 16.51 14.05
CA GLN A 245 -8.69 17.71 13.46
C GLN A 245 -8.21 19.01 14.12
N ASN A 246 -7.95 18.99 15.42
CA ASN A 246 -7.50 20.18 16.17
C ASN A 246 -6.04 20.56 15.89
N ILE A 247 -5.24 19.64 15.35
CA ILE A 247 -3.79 19.83 15.18
C ILE A 247 -3.33 19.73 13.73
N ILE A 248 -4.20 19.36 12.79
CA ILE A 248 -3.79 19.08 11.40
C ILE A 248 -3.05 20.25 10.76
N ASN A 249 -3.46 21.50 11.03
CA ASN A 249 -2.76 22.68 10.51
C ASN A 249 -1.30 22.74 10.99
N ASN A 250 -1.03 22.34 12.24
CA ASN A 250 0.31 22.28 12.79
C ASN A 250 1.11 21.11 12.20
N VAL A 251 0.48 19.94 12.05
CA VAL A 251 1.09 18.77 11.39
C VAL A 251 1.50 19.13 9.95
N SER A 252 0.60 19.74 9.18
CA SER A 252 0.87 20.19 7.82
C SER A 252 1.97 21.24 7.77
N LYS A 253 2.00 22.16 8.73
CA LYS A 253 3.08 23.16 8.82
C LYS A 253 4.44 22.48 9.00
N ILE A 254 4.58 21.59 9.99
CA ILE A 254 5.84 20.87 10.26
C ILE A 254 6.29 20.08 9.03
N CYS A 255 5.39 19.32 8.41
CA CYS A 255 5.71 18.55 7.21
C CYS A 255 6.18 19.45 6.06
N ASN A 256 5.50 20.57 5.82
CA ASN A 256 5.88 21.53 4.77
C ASN A 256 7.25 22.16 5.04
N GLU A 257 7.56 22.50 6.28
CA GLU A 257 8.88 23.08 6.65
C GLU A 257 10.03 22.09 6.40
N HIS A 258 9.75 20.79 6.41
CA HIS A 258 10.71 19.73 6.11
C HIS A 258 10.62 19.15 4.68
N ASN A 259 9.76 19.71 3.82
CA ASN A 259 9.47 19.18 2.47
C ASN A 259 9.00 17.71 2.48
N VAL A 260 8.25 17.31 3.51
CA VAL A 260 7.60 16.00 3.60
C VAL A 260 6.16 16.15 3.14
N ILE A 261 5.76 15.30 2.19
CA ILE A 261 4.41 15.33 1.66
C ILE A 261 3.52 14.45 2.53
N LEU A 262 2.32 14.95 2.79
CA LEU A 262 1.31 14.21 3.54
C LEU A 262 0.02 14.10 2.73
N THR A 263 -0.69 13.00 2.94
CA THR A 263 -2.09 12.85 2.61
C THR A 263 -2.90 12.73 3.90
N VAL A 264 -4.17 13.07 3.80
CA VAL A 264 -5.07 13.07 4.94
C VAL A 264 -6.30 12.26 4.56
N THR A 265 -6.71 11.33 5.42
CA THR A 265 -7.97 10.61 5.21
C THR A 265 -9.16 11.57 5.31
N PRO A 266 -10.34 11.20 4.76
CA PRO A 266 -11.59 11.79 5.21
C PRO A 266 -11.75 11.71 6.73
N ASP A 267 -12.61 12.57 7.28
CA ASP A 267 -12.93 12.56 8.71
C ASP A 267 -13.35 11.17 9.19
N ILE A 268 -12.65 10.67 10.21
CA ILE A 268 -12.92 9.37 10.81
C ILE A 268 -13.73 9.58 12.09
N SER A 269 -15.02 9.86 11.93
CA SER A 269 -15.96 10.08 13.04
C SER A 269 -16.68 8.81 13.50
N GLU A 270 -16.62 7.72 12.73
CA GLU A 270 -17.30 6.46 13.02
C GLU A 270 -16.37 5.26 12.76
N PHE A 271 -16.50 4.23 13.59
CA PHE A 271 -15.84 2.94 13.43
C PHE A 271 -16.85 1.84 13.14
N THR A 272 -16.35 0.73 12.60
CA THR A 272 -17.15 -0.49 12.38
C THR A 272 -16.56 -1.67 13.15
N ALA A 273 -17.42 -2.36 13.88
CA ALA A 273 -17.13 -3.63 14.53
C ALA A 273 -17.70 -4.77 13.69
N GLY A 274 -16.91 -5.81 13.48
CA GLY A 274 -17.27 -6.92 12.60
C GLY A 274 -16.90 -8.29 13.13
N MET A 275 -16.38 -8.44 14.34
CA MET A 275 -16.02 -9.77 14.85
C MET A 275 -17.26 -10.58 15.22
N ASN A 276 -17.28 -11.85 14.80
CA ASN A 276 -18.25 -12.87 15.16
C ASN A 276 -17.54 -13.99 15.91
N LEU A 277 -17.62 -13.98 17.25
CA LEU A 277 -16.91 -14.96 18.10
C LEU A 277 -17.37 -16.42 17.90
N THR A 278 -18.53 -16.64 17.28
CA THR A 278 -19.02 -18.00 17.02
C THR A 278 -18.28 -18.71 15.90
N GLY A 279 -17.60 -17.96 15.02
CA GLY A 279 -16.94 -18.51 13.84
C GLY A 279 -17.91 -19.10 12.82
N MET A 280 -19.20 -18.71 12.85
CA MET A 280 -20.24 -19.30 11.99
C MET A 280 -20.52 -18.49 10.72
N SER A 281 -19.83 -17.37 10.48
CA SER A 281 -20.00 -16.61 9.24
C SER A 281 -19.50 -17.38 8.03
N ASP A 282 -20.06 -17.08 6.85
CA ASP A 282 -19.54 -17.58 5.58
C ASP A 282 -18.24 -16.82 5.20
N PRO A 283 -17.08 -17.50 5.07
CA PRO A 283 -15.81 -16.83 4.77
C PRO A 283 -15.80 -16.03 3.46
N GLU A 284 -16.50 -16.51 2.43
CA GLU A 284 -16.52 -15.89 1.10
C GLU A 284 -17.36 -14.61 1.13
N GLU A 285 -18.53 -14.64 1.78
CA GLU A 285 -19.38 -13.46 1.99
C GLU A 285 -18.68 -12.42 2.87
N SER A 286 -18.06 -12.86 3.98
CA SER A 286 -17.31 -11.98 4.88
C SER A 286 -16.11 -11.33 4.19
N TYR A 287 -15.43 -12.05 3.29
CA TYR A 287 -14.31 -11.51 2.51
C TYR A 287 -14.78 -10.52 1.44
N LYS A 288 -15.81 -10.84 0.65
CA LYS A 288 -16.36 -9.95 -0.38
C LYS A 288 -16.90 -8.64 0.17
N SER A 289 -17.46 -8.67 1.37
CA SER A 289 -17.98 -7.49 2.06
C SER A 289 -16.90 -6.74 2.87
N CYS A 290 -15.65 -7.24 2.90
CA CYS A 290 -14.59 -6.69 3.73
C CYS A 290 -13.95 -5.45 3.11
N PRO A 291 -13.95 -4.28 3.78
CA PRO A 291 -13.21 -3.11 3.33
C PRO A 291 -11.68 -3.28 3.44
N ALA A 292 -11.21 -4.33 4.13
CA ALA A 292 -9.80 -4.65 4.34
C ALA A 292 -9.36 -5.93 3.60
N GLY A 293 -10.12 -6.39 2.60
CA GLY A 293 -9.84 -7.62 1.84
C GLY A 293 -8.52 -7.62 1.06
N HIS A 294 -7.87 -6.45 0.94
CA HIS A 294 -6.62 -6.26 0.21
C HIS A 294 -5.50 -5.66 1.08
N CYS A 295 -5.64 -5.71 2.41
CA CYS A 295 -4.66 -5.19 3.37
C CYS A 295 -3.60 -6.25 3.71
N THR A 296 -2.85 -6.72 2.71
CA THR A 296 -1.79 -7.73 2.89
C THR A 296 -0.86 -7.33 4.04
N TYR A 297 -0.75 -8.19 5.03
CA TYR A 297 -0.04 -7.90 6.27
C TYR A 297 1.17 -8.83 6.42
N LEU A 298 2.33 -8.24 6.69
CA LEU A 298 3.60 -8.92 6.92
C LEU A 298 4.07 -8.67 8.36
N CYS A 299 4.48 -9.73 9.04
CA CYS A 299 5.15 -9.63 10.34
C CYS A 299 6.02 -10.86 10.59
N ASP A 300 7.28 -10.63 10.97
CA ASP A 300 8.21 -11.65 11.47
C ASP A 300 8.31 -12.92 10.60
N GLY A 301 8.44 -12.77 9.29
CA GLY A 301 8.54 -13.90 8.35
C GLY A 301 7.22 -14.51 7.91
N TYR A 302 6.09 -13.93 8.33
CA TYR A 302 4.77 -14.44 7.99
C TYR A 302 3.92 -13.39 7.27
N ILE A 303 3.20 -13.83 6.25
CA ILE A 303 2.34 -12.96 5.43
C ILE A 303 0.92 -13.51 5.35
N SER A 304 -0.08 -12.62 5.39
CA SER A 304 -1.50 -12.98 5.32
C SER A 304 -2.32 -11.92 4.61
N THR A 305 -3.51 -12.29 4.10
CA THR A 305 -4.43 -11.40 3.37
C THR A 305 -4.83 -10.15 4.16
N CYS A 306 -4.95 -10.27 5.48
CA CYS A 306 -5.19 -9.14 6.39
C CYS A 306 -4.40 -9.35 7.69
N ALA A 307 -4.42 -8.36 8.60
CA ALA A 307 -3.70 -8.43 9.86
C ALA A 307 -4.34 -9.36 10.92
N MET A 308 -5.62 -9.70 10.78
CA MET A 308 -6.37 -10.45 11.81
C MET A 308 -5.74 -11.82 12.16
N PRO A 309 -5.39 -12.70 11.20
CA PRO A 309 -4.70 -13.97 11.51
C PRO A 309 -3.49 -13.81 12.42
N GLN A 310 -2.70 -12.75 12.21
CA GLN A 310 -1.43 -12.58 12.91
C GLN A 310 -1.58 -11.79 14.23
N LEU A 311 -2.64 -10.98 14.37
CA LEU A 311 -2.84 -10.10 15.53
C LEU A 311 -3.91 -10.58 16.51
N ILE A 312 -4.72 -11.59 16.17
CA ILE A 312 -5.86 -12.02 17.00
C ILE A 312 -5.45 -12.47 18.41
N ASP A 313 -4.20 -12.92 18.59
CA ASP A 313 -3.68 -13.32 19.89
C ASP A 313 -3.61 -12.19 20.92
N ILE A 314 -3.54 -10.92 20.47
CA ILE A 314 -3.65 -9.76 21.35
C ILE A 314 -5.05 -9.74 22.00
N TYR A 315 -6.09 -9.93 21.19
CA TYR A 315 -7.48 -10.01 21.66
C TYR A 315 -7.72 -11.25 22.53
N ASN A 316 -7.27 -12.42 22.08
CA ASN A 316 -7.40 -13.68 22.83
C ASN A 316 -6.76 -13.59 24.21
N SER A 317 -5.56 -13.00 24.30
CA SER A 317 -4.81 -12.90 25.55
C SER A 317 -5.58 -12.10 26.60
N LYS A 318 -6.21 -10.99 26.19
CA LYS A 318 -6.98 -10.11 27.09
C LYS A 318 -8.35 -10.68 27.45
N TYR A 319 -9.10 -11.21 26.49
CA TYR A 319 -10.51 -11.57 26.69
C TYR A 319 -10.80 -13.07 26.73
N LYS A 320 -9.78 -13.93 26.57
CA LYS A 320 -9.91 -15.40 26.57
C LYS A 320 -10.90 -15.92 25.54
N ALA A 321 -10.93 -15.31 24.35
CA ALA A 321 -11.89 -15.61 23.29
C ALA A 321 -11.62 -16.92 22.52
N GLY A 322 -10.37 -17.40 22.50
CA GLY A 322 -10.01 -18.70 21.92
C GLY A 322 -10.08 -18.77 20.39
N ILE A 323 -10.03 -17.64 19.69
CA ILE A 323 -10.06 -17.60 18.22
C ILE A 323 -8.70 -18.06 17.70
N THR A 324 -8.64 -19.19 16.99
CA THR A 324 -7.39 -19.72 16.47
C THR A 324 -7.39 -19.64 14.94
N PRO A 325 -6.46 -18.90 14.31
CA PRO A 325 -6.27 -18.94 12.86
C PRO A 325 -5.91 -20.34 12.40
N ALA A 326 -6.34 -20.73 11.20
CA ALA A 326 -5.83 -21.96 10.60
C ALA A 326 -4.37 -21.74 10.15
N LYS A 327 -3.56 -22.80 10.13
CA LYS A 327 -2.18 -22.72 9.61
C LYS A 327 -2.13 -22.19 8.17
N SER A 328 -3.16 -22.44 7.37
CA SER A 328 -3.25 -21.94 6.00
C SER A 328 -3.50 -20.43 5.88
N ASP A 329 -3.97 -19.79 6.96
CA ASP A 329 -4.31 -18.35 7.00
C ASP A 329 -3.06 -17.48 7.17
N ILE A 330 -1.94 -18.08 7.59
CA ILE A 330 -0.66 -17.43 7.84
C ILE A 330 0.38 -18.15 6.99
N ILE A 331 0.92 -17.46 5.98
CA ILE A 331 1.84 -18.05 5.01
C ILE A 331 3.27 -17.81 5.50
N ASP A 332 4.06 -18.88 5.60
CA ASP A 332 5.49 -18.79 5.86
C ASP A 332 6.20 -18.22 4.62
N LEU A 333 6.78 -17.04 4.76
CA LEU A 333 7.45 -16.34 3.66
C LEU A 333 8.75 -17.05 3.25
N TYR A 334 9.37 -17.80 4.17
CA TYR A 334 10.65 -18.48 3.96
C TYR A 334 10.49 -19.91 3.42
N ASP A 335 9.26 -20.34 3.12
CA ASP A 335 9.05 -21.58 2.37
C ASP A 335 9.73 -21.49 1.00
N GLU A 336 10.77 -22.31 0.79
CA GLU A 336 11.56 -22.34 -0.45
C GLU A 336 10.74 -22.75 -1.68
N THR A 337 9.58 -23.40 -1.47
CA THR A 337 8.66 -23.77 -2.55
C THR A 337 7.70 -22.65 -2.96
N LEU A 338 7.71 -21.54 -2.21
CA LEU A 338 6.83 -20.40 -2.47
C LEU A 338 7.26 -19.66 -3.74
N ASP A 339 6.28 -19.48 -4.62
CA ASP A 339 6.37 -18.66 -5.84
C ASP A 339 5.55 -17.37 -5.66
N GLY A 340 6.01 -16.27 -6.27
CA GLY A 340 5.36 -14.96 -6.14
C GLY A 340 3.93 -14.94 -6.68
N TYR A 341 3.64 -15.62 -7.81
CA TYR A 341 2.30 -15.64 -8.40
C TYR A 341 1.35 -16.47 -7.54
N GLU A 342 1.80 -17.62 -7.05
CA GLU A 342 0.99 -18.43 -6.14
C GLU A 342 0.74 -17.71 -4.81
N LEU A 343 1.73 -16.99 -4.28
CA LEU A 343 1.53 -16.16 -3.10
C LEU A 343 0.44 -15.12 -3.31
N LEU A 344 0.47 -14.35 -4.41
CA LEU A 344 -0.59 -13.37 -4.71
C LEU A 344 -1.96 -14.01 -4.88
N ASN A 345 -2.01 -15.17 -5.55
CA ASN A 345 -3.25 -15.91 -5.73
C ASN A 345 -3.86 -16.34 -4.39
N ARG A 346 -3.03 -16.75 -3.42
CA ARG A 346 -3.48 -17.05 -2.05
C ARG A 346 -3.93 -15.80 -1.29
N LEU A 347 -3.19 -14.71 -1.41
CA LEU A 347 -3.51 -13.44 -0.74
C LEU A 347 -4.80 -12.77 -1.27
N LYS A 348 -5.29 -13.16 -2.45
CA LYS A 348 -6.54 -12.65 -3.06
C LYS A 348 -7.78 -13.50 -2.76
N ARG A 349 -7.69 -14.42 -1.80
CA ARG A 349 -8.78 -15.35 -1.45
C ARG A 349 -9.19 -15.20 0.02
N PRO A 350 -10.43 -15.58 0.38
CA PRO A 350 -10.83 -15.67 1.77
C PRO A 350 -9.96 -16.67 2.55
N MET A 351 -9.72 -16.35 3.82
CA MET A 351 -9.02 -17.20 4.78
C MET A 351 -10.03 -17.89 5.71
N ASN A 352 -9.62 -18.93 6.45
CA ASN A 352 -10.52 -19.59 7.40
C ASN A 352 -10.93 -18.62 8.52
N ILE A 353 -10.03 -17.74 8.98
CA ILE A 353 -10.37 -16.76 10.00
C ILE A 353 -11.48 -15.80 9.58
N CYS A 354 -11.78 -15.65 8.28
CA CYS A 354 -12.88 -14.81 7.79
C CYS A 354 -14.23 -15.25 8.37
N ARG A 355 -14.38 -16.49 8.83
CA ARG A 355 -15.58 -16.97 9.54
C ARG A 355 -15.84 -16.29 10.88
N PHE A 356 -14.81 -15.65 11.45
CA PHE A 356 -14.89 -14.82 12.65
C PHE A 356 -15.11 -13.34 12.33
N CYS A 357 -15.38 -13.01 11.07
CA CYS A 357 -15.81 -11.70 10.60
C CYS A 357 -17.25 -11.80 10.11
N ASP A 358 -18.07 -10.79 10.35
CA ASP A 358 -19.45 -10.69 9.88
C ASP A 358 -19.52 -9.73 8.68
N SER A 359 -20.34 -10.07 7.68
CA SER A 359 -20.68 -9.17 6.58
C SER A 359 -21.56 -8.02 7.08
N SER A 360 -22.35 -8.25 8.13
CA SER A 360 -23.18 -7.26 8.82
C SER A 360 -22.43 -6.60 9.97
N ARG A 361 -21.75 -5.49 9.65
CA ARG A 361 -20.96 -4.73 10.63
C ARG A 361 -21.84 -3.81 11.49
N ARG A 362 -21.42 -3.62 12.74
CA ARG A 362 -21.99 -2.64 13.68
C ARG A 362 -21.20 -1.34 13.60
N SER A 363 -21.81 -0.29 13.08
CA SER A 363 -21.23 1.07 13.12
C SER A 363 -21.48 1.73 14.47
N TYR A 364 -20.56 2.57 14.91
CA TYR A 364 -20.68 3.40 16.12
C TYR A 364 -19.76 4.62 16.01
N ASP A 365 -20.13 5.70 16.71
CA ASP A 365 -19.31 6.91 16.80
C ASP A 365 -17.92 6.58 17.34
N TRP A 366 -16.89 7.21 16.80
CA TRP A 366 -15.54 7.07 17.31
C TRP A 366 -15.45 7.59 18.74
N PHE A 367 -14.80 6.84 19.62
CA PHE A 367 -14.47 7.27 20.97
C PHE A 367 -13.17 6.63 21.46
N VAL A 368 -12.61 7.18 22.53
CA VAL A 368 -11.44 6.62 23.23
C VAL A 368 -11.93 5.72 24.36
N SER A 369 -11.39 4.50 24.42
CA SER A 369 -11.64 3.52 25.48
C SER A 369 -10.35 3.25 26.25
N PRO A 370 -10.10 3.95 27.39
CA PRO A 370 -8.89 3.75 28.19
C PRO A 370 -8.75 2.31 28.71
N ASP A 371 -9.89 1.67 29.02
CA ASP A 371 -9.99 0.27 29.44
C ASP A 371 -10.86 -0.51 28.42
N PRO A 372 -10.30 -0.91 27.26
CA PRO A 372 -11.09 -1.53 26.21
C PRO A 372 -11.85 -2.77 26.68
N VAL A 373 -13.10 -2.93 26.24
CA VAL A 373 -13.95 -4.09 26.53
C VAL A 373 -14.23 -4.93 25.28
N ALA A 374 -14.41 -6.24 25.45
CA ALA A 374 -14.51 -7.21 24.35
C ALA A 374 -15.58 -6.87 23.30
N SER A 375 -16.72 -6.28 23.74
CA SER A 375 -17.86 -5.93 22.89
C SER A 375 -17.55 -4.84 21.86
N GLU A 376 -16.49 -4.06 22.04
CA GLU A 376 -16.09 -2.99 21.11
C GLU A 376 -15.78 -3.51 19.70
N TRP A 377 -15.34 -4.76 19.57
CA TRP A 377 -15.03 -5.39 18.28
C TRP A 377 -16.16 -6.23 17.70
N ILE A 378 -17.19 -6.53 18.50
CA ILE A 378 -18.24 -7.47 18.11
C ILE A 378 -19.25 -6.79 17.18
N GLY A 379 -19.53 -7.45 16.06
CA GLY A 379 -20.50 -7.03 15.05
C GLY A 379 -21.94 -7.12 15.53
N LYS A 380 -22.90 -6.98 14.61
CA LYS A 380 -24.32 -7.18 14.94
C LYS A 380 -24.54 -8.66 15.28
N PRO A 381 -25.46 -8.99 16.20
CA PRO A 381 -25.93 -10.36 16.31
C PRO A 381 -26.47 -10.80 14.95
N ALA A 382 -26.07 -11.98 14.46
CA ALA A 382 -26.62 -12.51 13.22
C ALA A 382 -28.15 -12.57 13.32
N GLU A 383 -28.86 -11.73 12.57
CA GLU A 383 -30.30 -11.87 12.37
C GLU A 383 -30.49 -13.15 11.55
N ARG A 384 -30.75 -14.26 12.23
CA ARG A 384 -31.09 -15.51 11.56
C ARG A 384 -32.41 -15.26 10.82
N SER A 385 -32.36 -15.24 9.49
CA SER A 385 -33.56 -15.50 8.69
C SER A 385 -34.07 -16.87 9.12
N ILE A 386 -35.25 -16.88 9.74
CA ILE A 386 -35.94 -18.09 10.22
C ILE A 386 -36.43 -18.92 9.03
#